data_AF-A0A4Y3M547-F1
#
_entry.id   AF-A0A4Y3M547-F1
#
_cell.length_a   1.000
_cell.length_b   1.000
_cell.length_c   1.000
_cell.angle_alpha   90.00
_cell.angle_beta   90.00
_cell.angle_gamma   90.00
#
_symmetry.space_group_name_H-M   'P 1'
#
loop_
_entity.id
_entity.type
_entity.pdbx_description
1 polymer ?
#
loop_
_entity_poly.entity_id
_entity_poly.type
_entity_poly.pdbx_seq_one_letter_code
_entity_poly.pdbx_strand_id
1 'polypeptide(L)' 'MHAVSLLRSKGVAFQEINAPHGSAERGEAIRRSGSRTVPQTFVDGKGLGGCDDLMALDRAGRLDALLGKV' A
#
# COMPACT_ATOMS: atom_id res chain seq x y z
N MET A 1 -5.87 -7.60 10.09
CA MET A 1 -4.45 -7.57 9.69
C MET A 1 -4.25 -6.25 8.96
N HIS A 2 -3.20 -5.48 9.25
CA HIS A 2 -2.98 -4.16 8.62
C HIS A 2 -1.96 -4.27 7.48
N ALA A 3 -2.11 -3.45 6.44
CA ALA A 3 -1.18 -3.36 5.31
C ALA A 3 0.29 -3.27 5.76
N VAL A 4 0.57 -2.40 6.74
CA VAL A 4 1.90 -2.22 7.35
C VAL A 4 2.42 -3.53 7.96
N SER A 5 1.60 -4.25 8.72
CA SER A 5 2.00 -5.52 9.35
C SER A 5 2.37 -6.58 8.31
N LEU A 6 1.63 -6.64 7.19
CA LEU A 6 1.92 -7.54 6.07
C LEU A 6 3.27 -7.18 5.42
N LEU A 7 3.51 -5.90 5.11
CA LEU A 7 4.78 -5.46 4.54
C LEU A 7 5.96 -5.74 5.50
N ARG A 8 5.76 -5.55 6.82
CA ARG A 8 6.75 -5.92 7.84
C ARG A 8 7.00 -7.43 7.89
N SER A 9 5.96 -8.27 7.85
CA SER A 9 6.13 -9.73 7.85
C SER A 9 6.80 -10.22 6.59
N LYS A 10 6.58 -9.53 5.46
CA LYS A 10 7.32 -9.77 4.23
C LYS A 10 8.77 -9.33 4.32
N GLY A 11 9.18 -8.50 5.29
CA GLY A 11 10.55 -8.04 5.46
C GLY A 11 11.01 -7.17 4.29
N VAL A 12 10.12 -6.32 3.77
CA VAL A 12 10.45 -5.31 2.76
C VAL A 12 10.68 -3.96 3.42
N ALA A 13 11.55 -3.14 2.81
CA ALA A 13 11.68 -1.74 3.20
C ALA A 13 10.49 -0.96 2.61
N PHE A 14 9.85 -0.15 3.43
CA PHE A 14 8.77 0.74 3.00
C PHE A 14 8.77 2.00 3.85
N GLN A 15 8.17 3.06 3.33
CA GLN A 15 7.96 4.32 4.04
C GLN A 15 6.49 4.44 4.43
N GLU A 16 6.22 4.66 5.70
CA GLU A 16 4.89 5.03 6.17
C GLU A 16 4.72 6.54 6.01
N ILE A 17 3.80 6.96 5.15
CA ILE A 17 3.42 8.36 4.98
C ILE A 17 2.14 8.58 5.77
N ASN A 18 2.22 9.39 6.83
CA ASN A 18 1.05 9.74 7.61
C ASN A 18 0.19 10.74 6.81
N ALA A 19 -1.05 10.37 6.53
CA ALA A 19 -1.97 11.11 5.68
C ALA A 19 -3.29 11.42 6.42
N PRO A 20 -3.26 12.26 7.47
CA PRO A 20 -4.46 12.61 8.22
C PRO A 20 -5.47 13.38 7.36
N HIS A 21 -6.71 13.48 7.84
CA HIS A 21 -7.75 14.23 7.14
C HIS A 21 -7.33 15.69 6.91
N GLY A 22 -7.44 16.15 5.66
CA GLY A 22 -7.07 17.51 5.26
C GLY A 22 -5.58 17.71 4.94
N SER A 23 -4.74 16.69 5.10
CA SER A 23 -3.31 16.81 4.79
C SER A 23 -3.03 16.77 3.28
N ALA A 24 -1.91 17.36 2.88
CA ALA A 24 -1.45 17.34 1.49
C ALA A 24 -1.15 15.91 1.02
N GLU A 25 -0.60 15.07 1.91
CA GLU A 25 -0.30 13.66 1.67
C GLU A 25 -1.57 12.87 1.39
N ARG A 26 -2.67 13.15 2.11
CA ARG A 26 -3.97 12.54 1.82
C ARG A 26 -4.52 12.99 0.48
N GLY A 27 -4.37 14.27 0.16
CA GLY A 27 -4.70 14.80 -1.17
C GLY A 27 -3.94 14.09 -2.27
N GLU A 28 -2.63 13.90 -2.08
CA GLU A 28 -1.78 13.19 -3.04
C GLU A 28 -2.13 11.71 -3.16
N ALA A 29 -2.37 11.02 -2.04
CA ALA A 29 -2.83 9.64 -2.04
C ALA A 29 -4.15 9.48 -2.82
N ILE A 30 -5.09 10.42 -2.65
CA ILE A 30 -6.36 10.44 -3.40
C ILE A 30 -6.11 10.67 -4.89
N ARG A 31 -5.26 11.64 -5.25
CA ARG A 31 -4.92 11.91 -6.65
C ARG A 31 -4.30 10.71 -7.34
N ARG A 32 -3.41 9.99 -6.65
CA ARG A 32 -2.67 8.85 -7.20
C ARG A 32 -3.46 7.56 -7.22
N SER A 33 -4.31 7.31 -6.22
CA SER A 33 -5.10 6.07 -6.12
C SER A 33 -6.49 6.18 -6.72
N GLY A 34 -7.04 7.40 -6.86
CA GLY A 34 -8.45 7.63 -7.15
C GLY A 34 -9.38 7.30 -5.97
N SER A 35 -8.85 6.82 -4.84
CA SER A 35 -9.64 6.39 -3.68
C SER A 35 -9.49 7.35 -2.50
N ARG A 36 -10.59 7.55 -1.77
CA ARG A 36 -10.65 8.40 -0.56
C ARG A 36 -10.34 7.66 0.73
N THR A 37 -10.21 6.34 0.65
CA THR A 37 -10.08 5.46 1.82
C THR A 37 -8.60 5.15 2.05
N VAL A 38 -8.16 5.27 3.29
CA VAL A 38 -6.81 4.87 3.72
C VAL A 38 -6.89 3.52 4.45
N PRO A 39 -5.81 2.71 4.48
CA PRO A 39 -4.50 2.93 3.85
C PRO A 39 -4.54 2.82 2.33
N GLN A 40 -3.59 3.47 1.65
CA GLN A 40 -3.31 3.29 0.22
C GLN A 40 -1.83 2.93 0.07
N THR A 41 -1.55 1.87 -0.67
CA THR A 41 -0.18 1.37 -0.87
C THR A 41 0.26 1.58 -2.30
N PHE A 42 1.50 2.03 -2.46
CA PHE A 42 2.10 2.29 -3.76
C PHE A 42 3.47 1.60 -3.83
N VAL A 43 3.77 0.98 -4.97
CA VAL A 43 5.07 0.39 -5.27
C VAL A 43 5.48 0.86 -6.67
N ASP A 44 6.71 1.38 -6.81
CA ASP A 44 7.24 1.92 -8.06
C ASP A 44 6.29 2.88 -8.80
N GLY A 45 5.62 3.76 -8.04
CA GLY A 45 4.65 4.70 -8.58
C GLY A 45 3.24 4.13 -8.78
N LYS A 46 3.09 2.81 -8.86
CA LYS A 46 1.82 2.10 -9.08
C LYS A 46 1.03 1.92 -7.78
N GLY A 47 -0.25 2.28 -7.80
CA GLY A 47 -1.17 1.98 -6.69
C GLY A 47 -1.49 0.49 -6.65
N LEU A 48 -1.19 -0.15 -5.53
CA LEU A 48 -1.63 -1.52 -5.23
C LEU A 48 -3.01 -1.55 -4.56
N GLY A 49 -3.49 -0.39 -4.09
CA GLY A 49 -4.80 -0.25 -3.46
C GLY A 49 -4.71 -0.28 -1.93
N GLY A 50 -5.81 -0.67 -1.31
CA GLY A 50 -5.96 -0.67 0.13
C GLY A 50 -5.41 -1.91 0.83
N CYS A 51 -5.81 -2.06 2.09
CA CYS A 51 -5.44 -3.23 2.89
C CYS A 51 -5.98 -4.54 2.28
N ASP A 52 -7.22 -4.52 1.77
CA ASP A 52 -7.86 -5.70 1.18
C ASP A 52 -7.19 -6.13 -0.12
N ASP A 53 -6.83 -5.16 -0.98
CA ASP A 53 -6.13 -5.42 -2.23
C ASP A 53 -4.75 -6.06 -1.97
N LEU A 54 -4.01 -5.53 -0.99
CA LEU A 54 -2.75 -6.10 -0.54
C LEU A 54 -2.90 -7.55 -0.06
N MET A 55 -3.91 -7.83 0.77
CA MET A 55 -4.18 -9.19 1.24
C MET A 55 -4.61 -10.12 0.11
N ALA A 56 -5.37 -9.62 -0.87
CA ALA A 56 -5.76 -10.40 -2.04
C ALA A 56 -4.54 -10.74 -2.91
N LEU A 57 -3.62 -9.79 -3.12
CA LEU A 57 -2.37 -10.00 -3.84
C LEU A 57 -1.46 -11.02 -3.14
N ASP A 58 -1.39 -10.96 -1.81
CA ASP A 58 -0.62 -11.90 -0.99
C ASP A 58 -1.18 -13.33 -1.08
N ARG A 59 -2.49 -13.47 -0.90
CA ARG A 59 -3.18 -14.76 -1.04
C ARG A 59 -3.05 -15.35 -2.44
N ALA A 60 -2.97 -14.50 -3.46
CA ALA A 60 -2.74 -14.92 -4.83
C ALA A 60 -1.26 -15.25 -5.13
N GLY A 61 -0.34 -15.08 -4.17
CA GLY A 61 1.10 -15.28 -4.36
C GLY A 61 1.76 -14.25 -5.28
N ARG A 62 1.08 -13.13 -5.56
CA ARG A 62 1.53 -12.09 -6.51
C ARG A 62 2.20 -10.91 -5.82
N LEU A 63 2.00 -10.77 -4.51
CA LEU A 63 2.54 -9.65 -3.75
C LEU A 63 4.07 -9.66 -3.74
N ASP A 64 4.71 -10.81 -3.55
CA ASP A 64 6.17 -10.90 -3.45
C ASP A 64 6.85 -10.44 -4.76
N ALA A 65 6.32 -10.86 -5.90
CA ALA A 65 6.77 -10.41 -7.21
C ALA A 65 6.63 -8.88 -7.41
N LEU A 66 5.54 -8.30 -6.90
CA LEU A 66 5.32 -6.85 -6.97
C LEU A 66 6.24 -6.08 -6.03
N LEU A 67 6.66 -6.69 -4.92
CA LEU A 67 7.59 -6.12 -3.96
C LEU A 67 9.08 -6.34 -4.35
N GLY A 68 9.35 -6.99 -5.49
CA GLY A 68 10.70 -7.33 -5.91
C GLY A 68 11.35 -8.43 -5.05
N LYS A 69 10.57 -9.19 -4.30
CA LYS A 69 11.03 -10.40 -3.61
C LYS A 69 10.90 -11.58 -4.57
N VAL A 70 12.04 -12.04 -5.08
CA VAL A 70 12.20 -13.22 -5.92
C VAL A 70 12.84 -14.33 -5.10
#